data_AF-A0A535WRI5-F1
#
_entry.id   AF-A0A535WRI5-F1
#
_cell.length_a   1.000
_cell.length_b   1.000
_cell.length_c   1.000
_cell.angle_alpha   90.00
_cell.angle_beta   90.00
_cell.angle_gamma   90.00
#
_symmetry.space_group_name_H-M   'P 1'
#
loop_
_entity.id
_entity.type
_entity.pdbx_description
1 polymer ?
#
loop_
_entity_poly.entity_id
_entity_poly.type
_entity_poly.pdbx_seq_one_letter_code
_entity_poly.pdbx_strand_id
1 'polypeptide(L)'
;MKLRAYKTAVVSVVALAAALFPSTPVHSAAHANLHCETGTAICAELQDSEEVFGEGVYVGHDEPSLLFYSNKAGSGNRYSADLTLPTDPPPTPQNGRSFNFQMHPAFWFGMALCDTNSYPNVVSTCAPDSDTNITSLDKHPGAAFMELQFYPPGWAPAPRGSSCNGSQYCVAIASFSLAEDPIHGTFLNTACASTTGIEYANYAFLTKSGAPHAPPNPVQSTLATFTPNAATDLFMNPGDRVSITERDTDHGLRIDVSDRTTGGHGFMTMSAGNGFGMVKYVPDPSTECTNIPYDFHPMYSTSSEQTRVIWAAHSYNVAFSDEIGHFDYCTRVVPDPSNPPFGMCPTSAKEGLADDREHAEGAPRSTAPGADDNFCFRADQSTLVPITGCQGSNGGFDGVPYKPLWADGNPDHAGAFFFTGFRTGQELNLAYSRVAFEADLPRIEIAPAFQKCNRTTGANCTLIPVTDDGTPADFYPFYSKGTANGACTFALGNDIPGFTTNDFGQNAEYGPLLLLEYLRFGAGGATLMRYNDFRGIVQNPCAGEAGQN
;
A
#
# COMPACT_ATOMS: atom_id res chain seq x y z
N MET A 1 66.38 26.11 53.56
CA MET A 1 65.14 26.90 53.36
C MET A 1 64.61 26.61 51.96
N LYS A 2 63.33 26.19 51.90
CA LYS A 2 62.47 25.87 50.74
C LYS A 2 62.60 24.49 50.05
N LEU A 3 61.52 23.73 50.24
CA LEU A 3 61.11 22.45 49.68
C LEU A 3 61.05 22.45 48.14
N ARG A 4 61.33 21.29 47.51
CA ARG A 4 60.78 20.91 46.21
C ARG A 4 60.08 19.55 46.31
N ALA A 5 58.85 19.54 45.82
CA ALA A 5 57.87 18.47 45.93
C ALA A 5 58.08 17.38 44.87
N TYR A 6 57.81 16.14 45.27
CA TYR A 6 57.63 14.97 44.41
C TYR A 6 56.29 15.07 43.68
N LYS A 7 56.26 14.78 42.37
CA LYS A 7 55.04 14.52 41.61
C LYS A 7 54.98 13.04 41.25
N THR A 8 54.00 12.36 41.84
CA THR A 8 53.59 10.98 41.56
C THR A 8 52.83 10.94 40.23
N ALA A 9 53.17 9.98 39.37
CA ALA A 9 52.44 9.71 38.12
C ALA A 9 51.16 8.93 38.44
N VAL A 10 50.02 9.40 37.93
CA VAL A 10 48.73 8.69 37.96
C VAL A 10 48.54 8.05 36.59
N VAL A 11 48.45 6.72 36.56
CA VAL A 11 48.05 5.93 35.40
C VAL A 11 46.53 5.89 35.39
N SER A 12 45.89 6.52 34.40
CA SER A 12 44.45 6.46 34.19
C SER A 12 44.11 5.28 33.27
N VAL A 13 43.42 4.28 33.84
CA VAL A 13 42.76 3.20 33.11
C VAL A 13 41.51 3.77 32.44
N VAL A 14 41.50 3.86 31.11
CA VAL A 14 40.29 4.16 30.34
C VAL A 14 39.56 2.83 30.12
N ALA A 15 38.42 2.66 30.79
CA ALA A 15 37.51 1.56 30.57
C ALA A 15 36.81 1.73 29.21
N LEU A 16 36.92 0.72 28.35
CA LEU A 16 36.12 0.58 27.14
C LEU A 16 34.66 0.33 27.54
N ALA A 17 33.80 1.34 27.42
CA ALA A 17 32.35 1.14 27.47
C ALA A 17 31.88 0.77 26.07
N ALA A 18 31.69 -0.53 25.82
CA ALA A 18 30.88 -0.98 24.70
C ALA A 18 29.44 -0.49 24.94
N ALA A 19 28.95 0.39 24.07
CA ALA A 19 27.56 0.81 24.07
C ALA A 19 26.70 -0.37 23.62
N LEU A 20 26.22 -1.15 24.59
CA LEU A 20 25.11 -2.07 24.41
C LEU A 20 23.85 -1.22 24.22
N PHE A 21 23.37 -1.12 22.98
CA PHE A 21 22.00 -0.67 22.74
C PHE A 21 21.06 -1.73 23.33
N PRO A 22 20.16 -1.38 24.27
CA PRO A 22 19.14 -2.31 24.68
C PRO A 22 18.13 -2.47 23.53
N SER A 23 18.06 -3.68 22.98
CA SER A 23 17.04 -4.14 22.04
C SER A 23 15.71 -4.42 22.78
N THR A 24 15.23 -3.44 23.55
CA THR A 24 13.87 -3.48 24.12
C THR A 24 12.97 -2.62 23.25
N PRO A 25 11.84 -3.13 22.74
CA PRO A 25 10.89 -2.29 22.01
C PRO A 25 10.44 -1.17 22.95
N VAL A 26 10.66 0.07 22.52
CA VAL A 26 10.13 1.24 23.23
C VAL A 26 8.64 1.23 22.97
N HIS A 27 7.87 0.60 23.85
CA HIS A 27 6.42 0.74 23.90
C HIS A 27 6.09 2.18 24.29
N SER A 28 5.99 3.07 23.30
CA SER A 28 5.49 4.41 23.51
C SER A 28 3.97 4.36 23.57
N ALA A 29 3.39 4.88 24.65
CA ALA A 29 1.96 5.14 24.75
C ALA A 29 1.55 6.43 24.01
N ALA A 30 2.49 7.12 23.33
CA ALA A 30 2.17 8.25 22.49
C ALA A 30 1.33 7.79 21.29
N HIS A 31 0.33 8.59 20.96
CA HIS A 31 -0.47 8.41 19.75
C HIS A 31 0.43 8.43 18.51
N ALA A 32 0.08 7.63 17.51
CA ALA A 32 0.67 7.66 16.18
C ALA A 32 -0.43 7.39 15.14
N ASN A 33 -0.30 7.94 13.94
CA ASN A 33 -1.14 7.65 12.78
C ASN A 33 -0.27 7.40 11.54
N LEU A 34 -0.90 6.86 10.49
CA LEU A 34 -0.34 6.89 9.15
C LEU A 34 -0.52 8.30 8.59
N HIS A 35 0.56 8.88 8.07
CA HIS A 35 0.55 10.17 7.42
C HIS A 35 0.39 9.96 5.91
N CYS A 36 -0.86 9.81 5.47
CA CYS A 36 -1.16 9.67 4.05
C CYS A 36 -0.77 10.98 3.32
N GLU A 37 -0.94 12.14 3.95
CA GLU A 37 -0.62 13.44 3.36
C GLU A 37 0.87 13.67 3.06
N THR A 38 1.79 12.85 3.57
CA THR A 38 3.24 13.05 3.37
C THR A 38 3.86 12.08 2.37
N GLY A 39 3.09 11.20 1.74
CA GLY A 39 3.62 10.18 0.79
C GLY A 39 4.55 9.15 1.44
N THR A 40 4.61 9.12 2.79
CA THR A 40 5.48 8.19 3.54
C THR A 40 4.74 6.93 4.00
N ALA A 41 3.41 6.95 3.91
CA ALA A 41 2.56 5.80 4.19
C ALA A 41 1.97 5.29 2.88
N ILE A 42 1.83 3.97 2.79
CA ILE A 42 1.13 3.27 1.72
C ILE A 42 -0.35 3.38 2.08
N CYS A 43 -1.06 4.31 1.44
CA CYS A 43 -2.49 4.53 1.64
C CYS A 43 -3.24 4.26 0.34
N ALA A 44 -4.56 4.42 0.32
CA ALA A 44 -5.31 4.22 -0.92
C ALA A 44 -5.23 5.50 -1.76
N GLU A 45 -4.90 5.39 -3.05
CA GLU A 45 -4.81 6.60 -3.88
C GLU A 45 -6.17 7.31 -3.97
N LEU A 46 -6.19 8.58 -3.60
CA LEU A 46 -7.39 9.40 -3.63
C LEU A 46 -7.70 9.82 -5.06
N GLN A 47 -8.98 9.99 -5.36
CA GLN A 47 -9.37 10.54 -6.66
C GLN A 47 -8.78 11.94 -6.88
N ASP A 48 -8.53 12.74 -5.84
CA ASP A 48 -7.92 14.07 -5.93
C ASP A 48 -7.22 14.41 -4.60
N SER A 49 -5.93 14.06 -4.45
CA SER A 49 -5.17 14.33 -3.22
C SER A 49 -4.95 15.82 -3.01
N GLU A 50 -4.84 16.61 -4.08
CA GLU A 50 -4.65 18.05 -3.99
C GLU A 50 -5.89 18.77 -3.42
N GLU A 51 -7.09 18.28 -3.71
CA GLU A 51 -8.34 18.75 -3.08
C GLU A 51 -8.35 18.49 -1.56
N VAL A 52 -7.77 17.37 -1.11
CA VAL A 52 -7.83 16.90 0.28
C VAL A 52 -6.66 17.41 1.13
N PHE A 53 -5.44 17.28 0.63
CA PHE A 53 -4.21 17.60 1.37
C PHE A 53 -3.59 18.94 0.97
N GLY A 54 -4.09 19.56 -0.10
CA GLY A 54 -3.66 20.85 -0.60
C GLY A 54 -2.82 20.77 -1.88
N GLU A 55 -2.79 21.88 -2.60
CA GLU A 55 -2.08 22.01 -3.87
C GLU A 55 -0.60 21.62 -3.76
N GLY A 56 -0.14 20.74 -4.65
CA GLY A 56 1.23 20.25 -4.69
C GLY A 56 1.57 19.22 -3.60
N VAL A 57 0.57 18.71 -2.89
CA VAL A 57 0.71 17.53 -2.03
C VAL A 57 0.27 16.31 -2.82
N TYR A 58 1.26 15.65 -3.39
CA TYR A 58 1.12 14.38 -4.07
C TYR A 58 1.59 13.26 -3.15
N VAL A 59 0.75 12.24 -3.01
CA VAL A 59 0.94 11.10 -2.10
C VAL A 59 1.33 9.88 -2.89
N GLY A 60 0.69 9.66 -4.03
CA GLY A 60 1.27 9.02 -5.18
C GLY A 60 1.59 7.57 -5.01
N HIS A 61 0.54 6.77 -5.01
CA HIS A 61 0.63 5.33 -5.03
C HIS A 61 0.47 4.86 -6.47
N ASP A 62 1.47 4.19 -7.03
CA ASP A 62 1.37 3.60 -8.37
C ASP A 62 0.94 2.14 -8.20
N GLU A 63 -0.28 1.83 -8.60
CA GLU A 63 -0.93 0.57 -8.22
C GLU A 63 -1.44 -0.23 -9.43
N PRO A 64 -0.56 -0.94 -10.16
CA PRO A 64 -0.99 -1.92 -11.14
C PRO A 64 -1.83 -3.02 -10.49
N SER A 65 -3.11 -3.08 -10.84
CA SER A 65 -4.12 -3.89 -10.13
C SER A 65 -4.89 -4.87 -11.02
N LEU A 66 -5.41 -5.93 -10.38
CA LEU A 66 -6.27 -6.93 -10.98
C LEU A 66 -7.58 -7.06 -10.17
N LEU A 67 -8.66 -6.54 -10.75
CA LEU A 67 -9.99 -6.57 -10.14
C LEU A 67 -10.76 -7.82 -10.57
N PHE A 68 -11.57 -8.37 -9.67
CA PHE A 68 -12.33 -9.61 -9.89
C PHE A 68 -13.84 -9.36 -9.90
N TYR A 69 -14.50 -9.69 -11.01
CA TYR A 69 -15.94 -9.43 -11.20
C TYR A 69 -16.78 -10.71 -11.36
N SER A 70 -17.93 -10.71 -10.69
CA SER A 70 -18.96 -11.73 -10.75
C SER A 70 -20.28 -11.16 -10.24
N ASN A 71 -21.39 -11.49 -10.90
CA ASN A 71 -22.74 -11.10 -10.47
C ASN A 71 -23.39 -12.18 -9.56
N LYS A 72 -22.59 -13.11 -9.04
CA LYS A 72 -23.08 -14.15 -8.12
C LYS A 72 -23.03 -13.60 -6.70
N ALA A 73 -24.14 -13.67 -5.98
CA ALA A 73 -24.18 -13.31 -4.57
C ALA A 73 -23.06 -14.01 -3.79
N GLY A 74 -22.37 -13.23 -2.96
CA GLY A 74 -21.17 -13.64 -2.24
C GLY A 74 -19.87 -13.15 -2.87
N SER A 75 -19.86 -12.76 -4.14
CA SER A 75 -18.62 -12.34 -4.81
C SER A 75 -18.16 -10.92 -4.47
N GLY A 76 -18.94 -10.15 -3.72
CA GLY A 76 -18.50 -8.87 -3.17
C GLY A 76 -18.03 -8.94 -1.71
N ASN A 77 -18.18 -10.10 -1.05
CA ASN A 77 -18.05 -10.19 0.41
C ASN A 77 -17.36 -11.45 0.94
N ARG A 78 -17.02 -12.38 0.04
CA ARG A 78 -16.21 -13.55 0.39
C ARG A 78 -15.40 -14.05 -0.77
N TYR A 79 -14.15 -14.35 -0.49
CA TYR A 79 -13.30 -15.06 -1.42
C TYR A 79 -12.17 -15.82 -0.73
N SER A 80 -11.53 -16.69 -1.49
CA SER A 80 -10.24 -17.27 -1.16
C SER A 80 -9.28 -17.20 -2.34
N ALA A 81 -8.00 -17.10 -2.01
CA ALA A 81 -6.89 -17.20 -2.94
C ALA A 81 -5.72 -17.91 -2.26
N ASP A 82 -4.92 -18.64 -3.03
CA ASP A 82 -3.62 -19.11 -2.58
C ASP A 82 -2.52 -18.25 -3.21
N LEU A 83 -1.49 -17.96 -2.44
CA LEU A 83 -0.36 -17.12 -2.78
C LEU A 83 0.93 -17.89 -2.49
N THR A 84 1.89 -17.87 -3.41
CA THR A 84 3.29 -18.19 -3.09
C THR A 84 4.02 -16.87 -2.87
N LEU A 85 4.58 -16.70 -1.67
CA LEU A 85 5.31 -15.48 -1.31
C LEU A 85 6.58 -15.35 -2.16
N PRO A 86 6.93 -14.12 -2.60
CA PRO A 86 8.13 -13.90 -3.39
C PRO A 86 9.40 -14.31 -2.65
N THR A 87 10.43 -14.71 -3.40
CA THR A 87 11.78 -14.97 -2.92
C THR A 87 12.76 -13.96 -3.50
N ASP A 88 13.78 -13.60 -2.74
CA ASP A 88 14.85 -12.73 -3.20
C ASP A 88 16.13 -13.50 -3.57
N PRO A 89 16.98 -12.92 -4.44
CA PRO A 89 18.34 -13.41 -4.68
C PRO A 89 19.19 -13.31 -3.39
N PRO A 90 20.43 -13.86 -3.39
CA PRO A 90 21.33 -13.71 -2.24
C PRO A 90 21.46 -12.24 -1.79
N PRO A 91 21.45 -11.94 -0.48
CA PRO A 91 21.35 -10.59 0.08
C PRO A 91 22.67 -9.80 0.00
N THR A 92 23.37 -9.93 -1.12
CA THR A 92 24.59 -9.19 -1.45
C THR A 92 24.27 -8.23 -2.58
N PRO A 93 24.28 -6.91 -2.35
CA PRO A 93 24.03 -5.94 -3.41
C PRO A 93 25.08 -6.03 -4.52
N GLN A 94 24.63 -5.97 -5.77
CA GLN A 94 25.49 -5.90 -6.96
C GLN A 94 24.72 -5.19 -8.09
N ASN A 95 25.43 -4.69 -9.10
CA ASN A 95 24.77 -4.04 -10.24
C ASN A 95 23.82 -5.00 -10.96
N GLY A 96 22.62 -4.54 -11.30
CA GLY A 96 21.60 -5.36 -11.94
C GLY A 96 20.97 -6.43 -11.05
N ARG A 97 21.21 -6.42 -9.73
CA ARG A 97 20.47 -7.25 -8.77
C ARG A 97 19.39 -6.43 -8.08
N SER A 98 18.21 -7.01 -7.95
CA SER A 98 17.07 -6.40 -7.29
C SER A 98 16.48 -7.28 -6.19
N PHE A 99 15.70 -6.66 -5.31
CA PHE A 99 15.03 -7.30 -4.18
C PHE A 99 13.59 -6.83 -4.11
N ASN A 100 12.70 -7.63 -3.53
CA ASN A 100 11.26 -7.36 -3.49
C ASN A 100 10.93 -6.02 -2.82
N PHE A 101 11.64 -5.65 -1.74
CA PHE A 101 11.45 -4.33 -1.10
C PHE A 101 11.79 -3.12 -1.99
N GLN A 102 12.49 -3.35 -3.11
CA GLN A 102 12.78 -2.33 -4.12
C GLN A 102 11.73 -2.29 -5.23
N MET A 103 10.91 -3.33 -5.37
CA MET A 103 9.80 -3.37 -6.34
C MET A 103 8.55 -2.79 -5.71
N HIS A 104 8.30 -3.17 -4.45
CA HIS A 104 7.11 -2.79 -3.72
C HIS A 104 7.40 -2.61 -2.22
N PRO A 105 6.82 -1.60 -1.57
CA PRO A 105 6.81 -1.55 -0.12
C PRO A 105 5.71 -2.45 0.46
N ALA A 106 4.65 -2.77 -0.30
CA ALA A 106 3.66 -3.80 0.00
C ALA A 106 2.90 -4.25 -1.26
N PHE A 107 2.34 -5.46 -1.24
CA PHE A 107 1.27 -5.87 -2.15
C PHE A 107 0.06 -6.32 -1.32
N TRP A 108 -1.14 -6.28 -1.90
CA TRP A 108 -2.35 -6.45 -1.09
C TRP A 108 -3.53 -7.14 -1.80
N PHE A 109 -4.45 -7.64 -0.97
CA PHE A 109 -5.77 -8.14 -1.37
C PHE A 109 -6.84 -7.20 -0.81
N GLY A 110 -7.81 -6.81 -1.64
CA GLY A 110 -8.69 -5.67 -1.37
C GLY A 110 -10.18 -6.02 -1.25
N MET A 111 -10.91 -5.25 -0.43
CA MET A 111 -12.38 -5.30 -0.34
C MET A 111 -12.99 -3.94 0.07
N ALA A 112 -14.10 -3.55 -0.55
CA ALA A 112 -14.87 -2.37 -0.13
C ALA A 112 -15.75 -2.68 1.10
N LEU A 113 -15.64 -1.87 2.15
CA LEU A 113 -16.39 -2.03 3.40
C LEU A 113 -17.33 -0.84 3.65
N CYS A 114 -18.40 -1.09 4.40
CA CYS A 114 -19.26 -0.03 4.93
C CYS A 114 -18.51 0.84 5.94
N ASP A 115 -18.49 2.17 5.74
CA ASP A 115 -18.07 3.16 6.76
C ASP A 115 -18.90 4.44 6.62
N THR A 116 -19.99 4.56 7.38
CA THR A 116 -20.90 5.71 7.29
C THR A 116 -20.36 7.02 7.87
N ASN A 117 -19.16 7.03 8.46
CA ASN A 117 -18.42 8.26 8.79
C ASN A 117 -17.29 8.57 7.78
N SER A 118 -17.21 7.79 6.70
CA SER A 118 -16.35 8.09 5.56
C SER A 118 -17.13 8.70 4.41
N TYR A 119 -16.39 9.25 3.43
CA TYR A 119 -16.91 9.82 2.21
C TYR A 119 -17.98 8.92 1.58
N PRO A 120 -19.15 9.48 1.19
CA PRO A 120 -19.41 10.91 1.09
C PRO A 120 -20.06 11.53 2.33
N ASN A 121 -20.19 10.79 3.44
CA ASN A 121 -20.78 11.30 4.71
C ASN A 121 -22.24 11.80 4.63
N VAL A 122 -23.05 11.29 3.68
CA VAL A 122 -24.40 11.84 3.39
C VAL A 122 -25.56 10.99 3.89
N VAL A 123 -25.30 9.73 4.25
CA VAL A 123 -26.30 8.82 4.84
C VAL A 123 -25.73 8.12 6.06
N SER A 124 -26.60 7.78 7.02
CA SER A 124 -26.20 7.17 8.29
C SER A 124 -26.24 5.64 8.31
N THR A 125 -26.61 5.01 7.19
CA THR A 125 -26.76 3.56 7.09
C THR A 125 -26.10 3.02 5.83
N CYS A 126 -25.46 1.87 5.98
CA CYS A 126 -24.97 1.02 4.90
C CYS A 126 -25.54 -0.37 5.14
N ALA A 127 -26.15 -1.00 4.13
CA ALA A 127 -26.68 -2.35 4.28
C ALA A 127 -25.55 -3.36 3.99
N PRO A 128 -25.06 -4.13 4.97
CA PRO A 128 -24.00 -5.11 4.71
C PRO A 128 -24.35 -6.05 3.57
N ASP A 129 -23.34 -6.50 2.81
CA ASP A 129 -23.48 -7.56 1.82
C ASP A 129 -24.56 -7.29 0.75
N SER A 130 -24.79 -6.03 0.39
CA SER A 130 -25.97 -5.65 -0.39
C SER A 130 -25.70 -4.69 -1.52
N ASP A 131 -26.09 -5.12 -2.73
CA ASP A 131 -26.06 -4.27 -3.92
C ASP A 131 -27.12 -3.16 -3.89
N THR A 132 -27.98 -3.10 -2.87
CA THR A 132 -28.85 -1.93 -2.63
C THR A 132 -28.06 -0.68 -2.28
N ASN A 133 -26.79 -0.81 -1.91
CA ASN A 133 -25.90 0.32 -1.68
C ASN A 133 -25.47 1.01 -2.98
N ILE A 134 -25.62 0.34 -4.13
CA ILE A 134 -25.38 0.92 -5.45
C ILE A 134 -26.47 1.95 -5.73
N THR A 135 -26.14 3.21 -5.47
CA THR A 135 -27.05 4.36 -5.52
C THR A 135 -26.38 5.51 -6.27
N SER A 136 -27.10 6.62 -6.45
CA SER A 136 -26.47 7.85 -6.92
C SER A 136 -25.44 8.35 -5.91
N LEU A 137 -24.33 8.93 -6.38
CA LEU A 137 -23.21 9.31 -5.50
C LEU A 137 -23.63 10.22 -4.33
N ASP A 138 -24.59 11.13 -4.57
CA ASP A 138 -25.15 12.04 -3.57
C ASP A 138 -25.97 11.35 -2.44
N LYS A 139 -26.20 10.04 -2.57
CA LYS A 139 -26.94 9.19 -1.63
C LYS A 139 -26.16 7.93 -1.26
N HIS A 140 -24.91 7.83 -1.71
CA HIS A 140 -24.10 6.64 -1.50
C HIS A 140 -23.73 6.49 -0.02
N PRO A 141 -23.83 5.29 0.56
CA PRO A 141 -23.26 5.01 1.87
C PRO A 141 -21.78 5.33 1.92
N GLY A 142 -21.30 5.82 3.06
CA GLY A 142 -19.86 6.00 3.23
C GLY A 142 -19.13 4.65 3.13
N ALA A 143 -17.92 4.68 2.58
CA ALA A 143 -17.14 3.49 2.27
C ALA A 143 -15.71 3.57 2.82
N ALA A 144 -15.20 2.45 3.32
CA ALA A 144 -13.77 2.24 3.54
C ALA A 144 -13.22 1.26 2.48
N PHE A 145 -11.93 1.35 2.20
CA PHE A 145 -11.21 0.34 1.41
C PHE A 145 -10.28 -0.44 2.32
N MET A 146 -10.43 -1.77 2.36
CA MET A 146 -9.59 -2.66 3.16
C MET A 146 -8.55 -3.31 2.28
N GLU A 147 -7.31 -3.23 2.71
CA GLU A 147 -6.15 -3.90 2.12
C GLU A 147 -5.54 -4.87 3.13
N LEU A 148 -5.40 -6.12 2.71
CA LEU A 148 -4.57 -7.12 3.38
C LEU A 148 -3.14 -7.01 2.84
N GLN A 149 -2.36 -6.09 3.42
CA GLN A 149 -1.00 -5.76 2.99
C GLN A 149 0.02 -6.81 3.48
N PHE A 150 0.84 -7.30 2.56
CA PHE A 150 2.01 -8.14 2.81
C PHE A 150 3.28 -7.32 2.62
N TYR A 151 4.17 -7.35 3.62
CA TYR A 151 5.38 -6.52 3.59
C TYR A 151 6.64 -7.36 3.36
N PRO A 152 7.47 -7.03 2.36
CA PRO A 152 8.69 -7.77 2.07
C PRO A 152 9.74 -7.61 3.17
N PRO A 153 10.55 -8.65 3.43
CA PRO A 153 11.63 -8.57 4.39
C PRO A 153 12.86 -7.86 3.82
N GLY A 154 13.79 -7.52 4.72
CA GLY A 154 15.17 -7.23 4.36
C GLY A 154 15.53 -5.77 4.16
N TRP A 155 14.57 -4.84 4.25
CA TRP A 155 14.77 -3.39 4.25
C TRP A 155 14.73 -2.76 5.65
N ALA A 156 14.69 -1.43 5.76
CA ALA A 156 14.56 -0.70 7.01
C ALA A 156 13.28 -1.10 7.78
N PRO A 157 13.34 -1.19 9.12
CA PRO A 157 12.26 -1.77 9.90
C PRO A 157 11.05 -0.84 10.08
N ALA A 158 9.85 -1.41 10.01
CA ALA A 158 8.61 -0.77 10.40
C ALA A 158 8.65 -0.26 11.87
N PRO A 159 7.96 0.84 12.19
CA PRO A 159 7.10 1.64 11.31
C PRO A 159 7.86 2.70 10.51
N ARG A 160 9.20 2.71 10.55
CA ARG A 160 9.98 3.71 9.84
C ARG A 160 10.33 3.32 8.43
N GLY A 161 10.46 2.04 8.10
CA GLY A 161 10.51 1.54 6.73
C GLY A 161 9.41 0.49 6.52
N SER A 162 9.40 -0.17 5.37
CA SER A 162 8.35 -1.14 5.05
C SER A 162 8.56 -2.54 5.65
N SER A 163 9.79 -2.95 5.98
CA SER A 163 10.04 -4.35 6.38
C SER A 163 9.70 -4.64 7.83
N CYS A 164 9.04 -5.76 8.09
CA CYS A 164 8.79 -6.19 9.47
C CYS A 164 10.00 -6.83 10.16
N ASN A 165 10.79 -7.60 9.42
CA ASN A 165 12.08 -8.10 9.88
C ASN A 165 13.02 -8.39 8.69
N GLY A 166 14.21 -8.91 8.96
CA GLY A 166 15.22 -9.17 7.94
C GLY A 166 14.96 -10.35 7.01
N SER A 167 14.09 -11.30 7.35
CA SER A 167 14.03 -12.58 6.64
C SER A 167 12.64 -13.17 6.42
N GLN A 168 11.59 -12.57 6.95
CA GLN A 168 10.22 -13.07 6.90
C GLN A 168 9.24 -11.94 6.59
N TYR A 169 8.26 -12.26 5.74
CA TYR A 169 7.09 -11.44 5.52
C TYR A 169 6.25 -11.37 6.80
N CYS A 170 5.55 -10.27 6.96
CA CYS A 170 4.42 -10.11 7.86
C CYS A 170 3.21 -9.68 7.03
N VAL A 171 2.03 -9.71 7.64
CA VAL A 171 0.78 -9.33 6.99
C VAL A 171 -0.09 -8.54 7.97
N ALA A 172 -0.69 -7.45 7.47
CA ALA A 172 -1.57 -6.59 8.24
C ALA A 172 -2.81 -6.21 7.45
N ILE A 173 -3.87 -5.86 8.19
CA ILE A 173 -5.01 -5.13 7.65
C ILE A 173 -4.68 -3.65 7.73
N ALA A 174 -4.80 -2.94 6.62
CA ALA A 174 -4.89 -1.49 6.55
C ALA A 174 -6.24 -1.14 5.89
N SER A 175 -7.14 -0.50 6.63
CA SER A 175 -8.47 -0.13 6.12
C SER A 175 -8.65 1.37 6.13
N PHE A 176 -8.59 1.95 4.94
CA PHE A 176 -8.59 3.39 4.69
C PHE A 176 -10.01 3.94 4.58
N SER A 177 -10.21 5.11 5.17
CA SER A 177 -11.42 5.89 5.08
C SER A 177 -11.06 7.35 4.87
N LEU A 178 -11.86 8.06 4.07
CA LEU A 178 -11.71 9.49 3.83
C LEU A 178 -12.74 10.30 4.64
N ALA A 179 -12.28 11.23 5.48
CA ALA A 179 -13.11 12.04 6.37
C ALA A 179 -13.59 13.34 5.68
N GLU A 180 -14.42 13.19 4.65
CA GLU A 180 -14.88 14.28 3.79
C GLU A 180 -16.39 14.19 3.51
N ASP A 181 -17.06 15.35 3.49
CA ASP A 181 -18.41 15.54 2.96
C ASP A 181 -18.32 16.45 1.72
N PRO A 182 -18.24 15.86 0.51
CA PRO A 182 -18.14 16.61 -0.73
C PRO A 182 -19.44 17.36 -1.07
N ILE A 183 -20.60 17.00 -0.49
CA ILE A 183 -21.86 17.69 -0.81
C ILE A 183 -21.86 19.07 -0.17
N HIS A 184 -21.51 19.13 1.11
CA HIS A 184 -21.47 20.38 1.88
C HIS A 184 -20.11 21.08 1.81
N GLY A 185 -19.09 20.43 1.26
CA GLY A 185 -17.75 20.99 1.11
C GLY A 185 -17.07 21.15 2.47
N THR A 186 -17.14 20.12 3.30
CA THR A 186 -16.55 20.12 4.64
C THR A 186 -15.65 18.91 4.85
N PHE A 187 -14.63 19.10 5.67
CA PHE A 187 -13.75 18.04 6.16
C PHE A 187 -14.00 17.80 7.65
N LEU A 188 -13.45 16.69 8.17
CA LEU A 188 -13.32 16.46 9.60
C LEU A 188 -12.66 17.67 10.30
N ASN A 189 -13.10 17.98 11.52
CA ASN A 189 -12.53 19.10 12.27
C ASN A 189 -11.01 18.99 12.43
N THR A 190 -10.36 20.16 12.41
CA THR A 190 -8.89 20.27 12.45
C THR A 190 -8.26 19.60 13.67
N ALA A 191 -8.93 19.62 14.83
CA ALA A 191 -8.41 18.98 16.03
C ALA A 191 -8.34 17.45 15.90
N CYS A 192 -9.39 16.81 15.38
CA CYS A 192 -9.37 15.37 15.16
C CYS A 192 -8.50 14.98 13.96
N ALA A 193 -8.55 15.74 12.86
CA ALA A 193 -7.67 15.55 11.71
C ALA A 193 -6.18 15.57 12.09
N SER A 194 -5.78 16.42 13.04
CA SER A 194 -4.39 16.44 13.55
C SER A 194 -3.98 15.20 14.35
N THR A 195 -4.97 14.40 14.78
CA THR A 195 -4.75 13.12 15.45
C THR A 195 -4.80 11.98 14.44
N THR A 196 -5.83 11.91 13.60
CA THR A 196 -6.10 10.72 12.77
C THR A 196 -5.59 10.83 11.34
N GLY A 197 -5.42 12.04 10.82
CA GLY A 197 -5.44 12.31 9.39
C GLY A 197 -6.85 12.61 8.88
N ILE A 198 -6.95 13.17 7.66
CA ILE A 198 -8.21 13.28 6.91
C ILE A 198 -8.50 11.97 6.20
N GLU A 199 -7.49 11.42 5.52
CA GLU A 199 -7.45 9.99 5.21
C GLU A 199 -6.81 9.28 6.40
N TYR A 200 -7.47 8.24 6.90
CA TYR A 200 -7.02 7.51 8.08
C TYR A 200 -7.22 6.01 7.90
N ALA A 201 -6.45 5.21 8.64
CA ALA A 201 -6.53 3.75 8.57
C ALA A 201 -6.88 3.11 9.92
N ASN A 202 -7.83 2.19 9.92
CA ASN A 202 -7.82 1.11 10.91
C ASN A 202 -6.68 0.14 10.55
N TYR A 203 -5.78 -0.16 11.48
CA TYR A 203 -4.57 -0.94 11.19
C TYR A 203 -4.32 -2.06 12.21
N ALA A 204 -4.07 -3.28 11.75
CA ALA A 204 -3.69 -4.39 12.63
C ALA A 204 -2.92 -5.49 11.91
N PHE A 205 -1.76 -5.89 12.44
CA PHE A 205 -1.13 -7.14 12.05
C PHE A 205 -2.04 -8.35 12.33
N LEU A 206 -2.04 -9.35 11.43
CA LEU A 206 -2.73 -10.60 11.71
C LEU A 206 -1.97 -11.35 12.81
N THR A 207 -2.68 -11.60 13.91
CA THR A 207 -2.09 -12.29 15.05
C THR A 207 -2.49 -13.76 15.05
N LYS A 208 -1.66 -14.59 15.70
CA LYS A 208 -1.91 -16.03 15.88
C LYS A 208 -3.18 -16.31 16.69
N SER A 209 -3.69 -15.31 17.42
CA SER A 209 -4.86 -15.43 18.29
C SER A 209 -6.12 -14.75 17.77
N GLY A 210 -6.02 -13.90 16.74
CA GLY A 210 -7.13 -13.06 16.29
C GLY A 210 -7.39 -11.81 17.13
N ALA A 211 -6.59 -11.57 18.17
CA ALA A 211 -6.66 -10.38 18.99
C ALA A 211 -5.55 -9.39 18.58
N PRO A 212 -5.85 -8.11 18.32
CA PRO A 212 -4.82 -7.11 18.04
C PRO A 212 -3.86 -6.96 19.21
N HIS A 213 -2.57 -6.83 18.94
CA HIS A 213 -1.58 -6.59 20.00
C HIS A 213 -1.56 -5.11 20.48
N ALA A 214 -2.16 -4.21 19.71
CA ALA A 214 -2.30 -2.77 19.97
C ALA A 214 -3.66 -2.27 19.43
N PRO A 215 -4.16 -1.11 19.89
CA PRO A 215 -5.44 -0.57 19.41
C PRO A 215 -5.43 -0.36 17.89
N PRO A 216 -6.38 -0.95 17.14
CA PRO A 216 -6.37 -0.85 15.69
C PRO A 216 -7.06 0.40 15.16
N ASN A 217 -7.87 1.10 15.96
CA ASN A 217 -8.59 2.28 15.49
C ASN A 217 -7.70 3.54 15.46
N PRO A 218 -7.93 4.46 14.49
CA PRO A 218 -7.09 5.65 14.29
C PRO A 218 -7.03 6.61 15.48
N VAL A 219 -8.09 6.69 16.29
CA VAL A 219 -8.16 7.65 17.42
C VAL A 219 -7.27 7.21 18.57
N GLN A 220 -7.09 5.90 18.75
CA GLN A 220 -6.35 5.31 19.87
C GLN A 220 -5.06 4.62 19.44
N SER A 221 -4.73 4.67 18.15
CA SER A 221 -3.52 4.05 17.60
C SER A 221 -2.26 4.64 18.25
N THR A 222 -1.25 3.79 18.36
CA THR A 222 0.04 4.15 18.97
C THR A 222 1.15 3.67 18.05
N LEU A 223 2.40 3.98 18.39
CA LEU A 223 3.53 3.42 17.65
C LEU A 223 3.49 1.88 17.60
N ALA A 224 2.97 1.24 18.64
CA ALA A 224 2.82 -0.22 18.68
C ALA A 224 1.82 -0.73 17.63
N THR A 225 0.79 0.05 17.26
CA THR A 225 -0.17 -0.33 16.21
C THR A 225 0.53 -0.65 14.88
N PHE A 226 1.58 0.10 14.56
CA PHE A 226 2.34 -0.01 13.31
C PHE A 226 3.69 -0.73 13.48
N THR A 227 3.97 -1.29 14.67
CA THR A 227 5.23 -2.00 14.95
C THR A 227 4.95 -3.50 15.06
N PRO A 228 5.53 -4.34 14.20
CA PRO A 228 5.28 -5.78 14.26
C PRO A 228 5.85 -6.40 15.53
N ASN A 229 5.16 -7.41 16.04
CA ASN A 229 5.49 -8.14 17.25
C ASN A 229 5.58 -9.64 16.99
N ALA A 230 6.81 -10.15 16.89
CA ALA A 230 7.08 -11.59 16.63
C ALA A 230 6.45 -12.55 17.66
N ALA A 231 6.14 -12.09 18.87
CA ALA A 231 5.48 -12.92 19.87
C ALA A 231 4.00 -13.21 19.53
N THR A 232 3.31 -12.26 18.91
CA THR A 232 1.86 -12.33 18.64
C THR A 232 1.53 -12.52 17.18
N ASP A 233 2.32 -11.92 16.30
CA ASP A 233 1.97 -11.74 14.89
C ASP A 233 2.39 -12.94 14.04
N LEU A 234 1.71 -13.12 12.91
CA LEU A 234 2.07 -14.10 11.90
C LEU A 234 3.26 -13.59 11.08
N PHE A 235 4.31 -14.41 11.02
CA PHE A 235 5.46 -14.22 10.14
C PHE A 235 5.57 -15.44 9.22
N MET A 236 5.91 -15.20 7.95
CA MET A 236 5.94 -16.20 6.89
C MET A 236 7.26 -16.08 6.12
N ASN A 237 7.85 -17.20 5.71
CA ASN A 237 9.12 -17.16 4.99
C ASN A 237 8.90 -16.84 3.51
N PRO A 238 9.89 -16.19 2.86
CA PRO A 238 9.95 -16.13 1.40
C PRO A 238 9.78 -17.52 0.78
N GLY A 239 8.92 -17.63 -0.24
CA GLY A 239 8.60 -18.91 -0.91
C GLY A 239 7.55 -19.77 -0.22
N ASP A 240 7.05 -19.39 0.96
CA ASP A 240 5.95 -20.10 1.61
C ASP A 240 4.66 -19.99 0.79
N ARG A 241 3.85 -21.05 0.83
CA ARG A 241 2.52 -21.09 0.20
C ARG A 241 1.50 -20.74 1.25
N VAL A 242 0.78 -19.65 1.05
CA VAL A 242 -0.21 -19.15 2.00
C VAL A 242 -1.59 -19.19 1.37
N SER A 243 -2.58 -19.50 2.18
CA SER A 243 -3.98 -19.56 1.79
C SER A 243 -4.72 -18.44 2.52
N ILE A 244 -5.39 -17.59 1.76
CA ILE A 244 -6.10 -16.41 2.22
C ILE A 244 -7.59 -16.70 2.12
N THR A 245 -8.34 -16.36 3.15
CA THR A 245 -9.81 -16.41 3.11
C THR A 245 -10.37 -15.16 3.78
N GLU A 246 -11.19 -14.45 3.01
CA GLU A 246 -11.96 -13.31 3.47
C GLU A 246 -13.43 -13.67 3.44
N ARG A 247 -14.13 -13.42 4.55
CA ARG A 247 -15.57 -13.68 4.64
C ARG A 247 -16.22 -12.81 5.69
N ASP A 248 -17.42 -12.33 5.37
CA ASP A 248 -18.24 -11.65 6.38
C ASP A 248 -18.67 -12.61 7.51
N THR A 249 -18.86 -12.04 8.70
CA THR A 249 -19.35 -12.71 9.91
C THR A 249 -20.36 -11.82 10.64
N ASP A 250 -21.05 -12.35 11.65
CA ASP A 250 -21.97 -11.57 12.47
C ASP A 250 -21.33 -10.35 13.17
N HIS A 251 -20.00 -10.29 13.24
CA HIS A 251 -19.23 -9.22 13.89
C HIS A 251 -18.21 -8.57 12.94
N GLY A 252 -18.51 -8.50 11.64
CA GLY A 252 -17.67 -7.87 10.62
C GLY A 252 -16.79 -8.84 9.86
N LEU A 253 -15.99 -8.31 8.94
CA LEU A 253 -15.13 -9.05 8.04
C LEU A 253 -14.07 -9.82 8.83
N ARG A 254 -13.98 -11.12 8.57
CA ARG A 254 -12.91 -11.97 9.07
C ARG A 254 -11.97 -12.35 7.94
N ILE A 255 -10.67 -12.19 8.22
CA ILE A 255 -9.58 -12.55 7.33
C ILE A 255 -8.73 -13.62 8.02
N ASP A 256 -8.51 -14.75 7.34
CA ASP A 256 -7.64 -15.85 7.77
C ASP A 256 -6.48 -15.99 6.77
N VAL A 257 -5.24 -16.05 7.27
CA VAL A 257 -4.03 -16.38 6.49
C VAL A 257 -3.39 -17.63 7.08
N SER A 258 -3.33 -18.69 6.27
CA SER A 258 -2.77 -19.99 6.64
C SER A 258 -1.54 -20.29 5.81
N ASP A 259 -0.37 -20.33 6.44
CA ASP A 259 0.86 -20.81 5.82
C ASP A 259 0.80 -22.35 5.72
N ARG A 260 0.62 -22.83 4.49
CA ARG A 260 0.53 -24.25 4.14
C ARG A 260 1.90 -24.94 4.11
N THR A 261 2.99 -24.18 4.05
CA THR A 261 4.35 -24.72 4.07
C THR A 261 4.79 -25.01 5.50
N THR A 262 4.63 -24.05 6.42
CA THR A 262 5.11 -24.19 7.81
C THR A 262 4.02 -24.61 8.79
N GLY A 263 2.74 -24.49 8.40
CA GLY A 263 1.59 -24.72 9.28
C GLY A 263 1.22 -23.51 10.16
N GLY A 264 1.86 -22.36 9.97
CA GLY A 264 1.51 -21.12 10.65
C GLY A 264 0.09 -20.65 10.30
N HIS A 265 -0.58 -20.00 11.24
CA HIS A 265 -1.91 -19.42 11.03
C HIS A 265 -2.04 -18.11 11.80
N GLY A 266 -2.62 -17.12 11.15
CA GLY A 266 -3.00 -15.84 11.72
C GLY A 266 -4.36 -15.44 11.18
N PHE A 267 -5.12 -14.70 11.97
CA PHE A 267 -6.42 -14.20 11.55
C PHE A 267 -6.74 -12.88 12.24
N MET A 268 -7.76 -12.18 11.74
CA MET A 268 -8.31 -11.00 12.39
C MET A 268 -9.79 -10.85 11.99
N THR A 269 -10.63 -10.41 12.92
CA THR A 269 -11.98 -9.93 12.62
C THR A 269 -12.03 -8.43 12.87
N MET A 270 -12.46 -7.66 11.87
CA MET A 270 -12.62 -6.21 11.93
C MET A 270 -13.87 -5.82 12.73
N SER A 271 -13.86 -6.15 14.02
CA SER A 271 -15.00 -5.99 14.94
C SER A 271 -14.76 -4.89 15.96
N ALA A 272 -15.85 -4.32 16.46
CA ALA A 272 -15.87 -3.47 17.64
C ALA A 272 -15.25 -4.19 18.85
N GLY A 273 -15.47 -5.51 18.97
CA GLY A 273 -14.90 -6.34 20.02
C GLY A 273 -13.37 -6.45 19.98
N ASN A 274 -12.78 -6.38 18.78
CA ASN A 274 -11.33 -6.29 18.58
C ASN A 274 -10.81 -4.83 18.63
N GLY A 275 -11.68 -3.85 18.87
CA GLY A 275 -11.31 -2.45 19.02
C GLY A 275 -11.21 -1.67 17.71
N PHE A 276 -11.69 -2.24 16.59
CA PHE A 276 -11.89 -1.49 15.35
C PHE A 276 -13.01 -0.46 15.52
N GLY A 277 -12.94 0.63 14.78
CA GLY A 277 -14.00 1.62 14.81
C GLY A 277 -13.84 2.75 13.80
N MET A 278 -14.91 3.51 13.65
CA MET A 278 -14.95 4.69 12.79
C MET A 278 -14.47 5.92 13.55
N VAL A 279 -13.78 6.83 12.88
CA VAL A 279 -13.60 8.19 13.39
C VAL A 279 -14.93 8.91 13.21
N LYS A 280 -15.52 9.41 14.30
CA LYS A 280 -16.78 10.15 14.20
C LYS A 280 -16.60 11.42 13.36
N TYR A 281 -17.31 11.52 12.24
CA TYR A 281 -17.27 12.71 11.39
C TYR A 281 -18.02 13.87 12.06
N VAL A 282 -17.26 14.88 12.48
CA VAL A 282 -17.80 16.16 12.97
C VAL A 282 -16.93 17.28 12.40
N PRO A 283 -17.47 18.18 11.55
CA PRO A 283 -16.68 19.26 10.97
C PRO A 283 -16.39 20.38 11.99
N ASP A 284 -15.53 21.32 11.60
CA ASP A 284 -15.29 22.55 12.36
C ASP A 284 -16.61 23.31 12.61
N PRO A 285 -16.74 24.05 13.74
CA PRO A 285 -15.70 24.40 14.71
C PRO A 285 -15.61 23.40 15.90
N SER A 286 -16.10 22.18 15.76
CA SER A 286 -15.97 21.15 16.80
C SER A 286 -14.50 20.82 17.07
N THR A 287 -14.19 20.29 18.25
CA THR A 287 -12.88 19.68 18.54
C THR A 287 -13.05 18.22 18.98
N GLU A 288 -14.22 17.62 18.69
CA GLU A 288 -14.52 16.25 19.05
C GLU A 288 -13.67 15.29 18.22
N CYS A 289 -13.01 14.35 18.89
CA CYS A 289 -12.32 13.24 18.24
C CYS A 289 -12.68 11.95 18.99
N THR A 290 -13.63 11.21 18.43
CA THR A 290 -14.26 10.07 19.09
C THR A 290 -14.21 8.86 18.17
N ASN A 291 -13.70 7.74 18.70
CA ASN A 291 -13.84 6.43 18.06
C ASN A 291 -15.27 5.91 18.30
N ILE A 292 -15.95 5.50 17.24
CA ILE A 292 -17.22 4.77 17.29
C ILE A 292 -16.87 3.30 17.08
N PRO A 293 -16.94 2.43 18.11
CA PRO A 293 -16.72 1.01 17.94
C PRO A 293 -17.66 0.45 16.87
N TYR A 294 -17.11 -0.26 15.89
CA TYR A 294 -17.86 -0.69 14.71
C TYR A 294 -17.40 -2.05 14.20
N ASP A 295 -18.38 -2.85 13.76
CA ASP A 295 -18.17 -4.09 13.03
C ASP A 295 -18.15 -3.76 11.54
N PHE A 296 -16.97 -3.77 10.92
CA PHE A 296 -16.83 -3.43 9.50
C PHE A 296 -17.27 -4.59 8.63
N HIS A 297 -18.35 -4.40 7.87
CA HIS A 297 -18.86 -5.41 6.94
C HIS A 297 -18.57 -5.04 5.49
N PRO A 298 -18.41 -6.04 4.60
CA PRO A 298 -18.36 -5.81 3.16
C PRO A 298 -19.59 -5.05 2.67
N MET A 299 -19.37 -4.11 1.75
CA MET A 299 -20.44 -3.24 1.28
C MET A 299 -21.39 -3.95 0.29
N TYR A 300 -20.86 -4.81 -0.58
CA TYR A 300 -21.60 -5.31 -1.74
C TYR A 300 -21.83 -6.82 -1.69
N SER A 301 -22.94 -7.28 -2.28
CA SER A 301 -23.25 -8.71 -2.41
C SER A 301 -22.49 -9.33 -3.56
N THR A 302 -22.34 -8.57 -4.64
CA THR A 302 -21.64 -8.97 -5.87
C THR A 302 -20.40 -8.12 -6.10
N SER A 303 -19.63 -8.42 -7.15
CA SER A 303 -18.50 -7.58 -7.58
C SER A 303 -18.62 -7.27 -9.06
N SER A 304 -18.70 -5.99 -9.40
CA SER A 304 -18.86 -5.47 -10.76
C SER A 304 -18.24 -4.08 -10.88
N GLU A 305 -18.28 -3.50 -12.07
CA GLU A 305 -17.82 -2.13 -12.32
C GLU A 305 -18.58 -1.06 -11.52
N GLN A 306 -19.73 -1.40 -10.93
CA GLN A 306 -20.51 -0.50 -10.08
C GLN A 306 -20.19 -0.65 -8.59
N THR A 307 -19.55 -1.75 -8.20
CA THR A 307 -19.18 -1.99 -6.81
C THR A 307 -17.77 -1.43 -6.62
N ARG A 308 -17.68 -0.19 -6.16
CA ARG A 308 -16.39 0.44 -5.90
C ARG A 308 -16.41 1.33 -4.66
N VAL A 309 -15.23 1.64 -4.14
CA VAL A 309 -15.03 2.78 -3.25
C VAL A 309 -15.00 4.06 -4.08
N ILE A 310 -15.88 5.01 -3.76
CA ILE A 310 -16.18 6.13 -4.67
C ILE A 310 -15.29 7.37 -4.47
N TRP A 311 -14.43 7.37 -3.46
CA TRP A 311 -13.44 8.43 -3.22
C TRP A 311 -12.03 8.09 -3.71
N ALA A 312 -11.75 6.81 -3.97
CA ALA A 312 -10.46 6.36 -4.48
C ALA A 312 -10.31 6.66 -5.99
N ALA A 313 -9.06 6.79 -6.45
CA ALA A 313 -8.74 6.87 -7.87
C ALA A 313 -9.20 5.58 -8.57
N HIS A 314 -8.67 4.46 -8.10
CA HIS A 314 -9.04 3.13 -8.52
C HIS A 314 -10.52 2.79 -8.32
N SER A 315 -11.03 1.87 -9.14
CA SER A 315 -12.41 1.40 -9.12
C SER A 315 -12.61 0.13 -8.27
N TYR A 316 -11.89 0.03 -7.15
CA TYR A 316 -11.78 -1.18 -6.36
C TYR A 316 -13.04 -1.61 -5.60
N ASN A 317 -13.32 -2.91 -5.66
CA ASN A 317 -13.97 -3.66 -4.59
C ASN A 317 -13.13 -4.91 -4.27
N VAL A 318 -13.33 -6.02 -4.99
CA VAL A 318 -12.50 -7.22 -4.84
C VAL A 318 -11.32 -7.13 -5.80
N ALA A 319 -10.11 -6.97 -5.26
CA ALA A 319 -8.92 -6.74 -6.05
C ALA A 319 -7.67 -7.40 -5.46
N PHE A 320 -6.67 -7.58 -6.31
CA PHE A 320 -5.26 -7.70 -5.92
C PHE A 320 -4.53 -6.50 -6.50
N SER A 321 -3.58 -5.92 -5.78
CA SER A 321 -2.69 -4.88 -6.32
C SER A 321 -1.28 -5.00 -5.72
N ASP A 322 -0.35 -4.35 -6.38
CA ASP A 322 1.02 -4.16 -5.92
C ASP A 322 1.30 -2.65 -5.84
N GLU A 323 1.77 -2.17 -4.71
CA GLU A 323 2.23 -0.79 -4.56
C GLU A 323 3.62 -0.68 -5.17
N ILE A 324 3.83 0.12 -6.20
CA ILE A 324 5.13 0.26 -6.86
C ILE A 324 5.65 1.70 -6.79
N GLY A 325 6.77 1.98 -7.44
CA GLY A 325 7.23 3.35 -7.61
C GLY A 325 7.78 4.02 -6.36
N HIS A 326 8.27 3.26 -5.36
CA HIS A 326 8.80 3.86 -4.13
C HIS A 326 10.32 3.80 -3.99
N PHE A 327 11.01 2.83 -4.60
CA PHE A 327 12.44 2.67 -4.34
C PHE A 327 13.31 3.33 -5.39
N ASP A 328 14.16 4.25 -4.95
CA ASP A 328 15.33 4.65 -5.73
C ASP A 328 16.64 4.68 -4.92
N TYR A 329 17.75 4.45 -5.61
CA TYR A 329 19.07 4.41 -4.99
C TYR A 329 19.52 5.81 -4.60
N CYS A 330 20.19 5.95 -3.44
CA CYS A 330 20.81 7.21 -3.07
C CYS A 330 22.29 6.99 -2.73
N THR A 331 23.18 7.76 -3.34
CA THR A 331 24.63 7.65 -3.06
C THR A 331 25.05 8.23 -1.70
N ARG A 332 24.23 9.11 -1.11
CA ARG A 332 24.49 9.67 0.23
C ARG A 332 23.23 10.23 0.87
N VAL A 333 22.79 9.63 1.98
CA VAL A 333 21.66 10.14 2.77
C VAL A 333 22.10 11.18 3.79
N VAL A 334 21.31 12.25 3.93
CA VAL A 334 21.41 13.25 5.01
C VAL A 334 20.08 13.37 5.75
N PRO A 335 20.04 13.92 6.99
CA PRO A 335 18.78 14.17 7.67
C PRO A 335 17.87 15.11 6.86
N ASP A 336 16.59 14.79 6.77
CA ASP A 336 15.57 15.69 6.24
C ASP A 336 15.05 16.61 7.37
N PRO A 337 15.32 17.92 7.31
CA PRO A 337 14.84 18.86 8.32
C PRO A 337 13.32 19.09 8.27
N SER A 338 12.67 18.78 7.14
CA SER A 338 11.24 18.98 6.92
C SER A 338 10.41 17.81 7.45
N ASN A 339 11.00 16.60 7.47
CA ASN A 339 10.32 15.38 7.90
C ASN A 339 11.20 14.52 8.85
N PRO A 340 11.52 15.00 10.06
CA PRO A 340 12.25 14.19 11.03
C PRO A 340 11.37 13.02 11.52
N PRO A 341 11.93 11.80 11.74
CA PRO A 341 13.35 11.46 11.81
C PRO A 341 13.95 10.92 10.50
N PHE A 342 13.30 11.15 9.36
CA PHE A 342 13.68 10.55 8.08
C PHE A 342 14.88 11.24 7.43
N GLY A 343 15.49 10.55 6.47
CA GLY A 343 16.56 11.08 5.63
C GLY A 343 16.04 11.53 4.26
N MET A 344 16.89 12.23 3.52
CA MET A 344 16.70 12.58 2.11
C MET A 344 17.99 12.33 1.32
N CYS A 345 17.88 12.15 0.01
CA CYS A 345 19.04 12.29 -0.88
C CYS A 345 19.24 13.78 -1.15
N PRO A 346 20.37 14.41 -0.80
CA PRO A 346 20.55 15.83 -1.06
C PRO A 346 20.92 16.05 -2.53
N THR A 347 20.59 17.21 -3.10
CA THR A 347 20.96 17.62 -4.48
C THR A 347 22.45 17.66 -4.82
N SER A 348 23.31 17.42 -3.81
CA SER A 348 24.76 17.28 -3.96
C SER A 348 25.20 15.81 -4.02
N ALA A 349 24.25 14.88 -4.00
CA ALA A 349 24.44 13.46 -4.21
C ALA A 349 23.98 13.08 -5.63
N LYS A 350 23.80 11.78 -5.81
CA LYS A 350 23.29 11.15 -7.02
C LYS A 350 22.28 10.09 -6.64
N GLU A 351 21.29 9.94 -7.49
CA GLU A 351 20.25 8.92 -7.39
C GLU A 351 20.38 7.90 -8.54
N GLY A 352 19.47 6.93 -8.62
CA GLY A 352 19.39 5.98 -9.73
C GLY A 352 20.36 4.79 -9.69
N LEU A 353 20.09 3.83 -10.58
CA LEU A 353 20.94 2.67 -10.84
C LEU A 353 22.35 3.08 -11.27
N ALA A 354 23.35 2.21 -11.08
CA ALA A 354 24.76 2.55 -11.34
C ALA A 354 25.04 3.04 -12.77
N ASP A 355 24.32 2.50 -13.75
CA ASP A 355 24.45 2.84 -15.17
C ASP A 355 23.55 4.01 -15.60
N ASP A 356 22.71 4.51 -14.69
CA ASP A 356 21.71 5.55 -14.91
C ASP A 356 21.76 6.63 -13.81
N ARG A 357 22.96 6.91 -13.29
CA ARG A 357 23.09 7.81 -12.14
C ARG A 357 23.03 9.28 -12.52
N GLU A 358 21.98 9.93 -12.07
CA GLU A 358 21.81 11.36 -12.22
C GLU A 358 21.91 12.14 -10.91
N HIS A 359 21.54 13.43 -10.96
CA HIS A 359 21.60 14.32 -9.81
C HIS A 359 20.27 14.31 -9.08
N ALA A 360 20.29 13.75 -7.87
CA ALA A 360 19.24 13.86 -6.87
C ALA A 360 18.50 15.21 -6.88
N GLU A 361 17.18 15.19 -6.92
CA GLU A 361 16.32 16.37 -6.79
C GLU A 361 16.13 16.80 -5.32
N GLY A 362 16.33 15.85 -4.41
CA GLY A 362 16.10 15.96 -2.97
C GLY A 362 14.64 15.94 -2.53
N ALA A 363 14.38 16.12 -1.24
CA ALA A 363 13.03 16.02 -0.73
C ALA A 363 12.07 17.09 -1.33
N PRO A 364 10.77 16.75 -1.51
CA PRO A 364 9.76 17.64 -2.04
C PRO A 364 9.72 18.96 -1.29
N ARG A 365 9.72 20.07 -2.02
CA ARG A 365 9.68 21.43 -1.47
C ARG A 365 8.77 22.31 -2.32
N SER A 366 8.23 23.37 -1.74
CA SER A 366 7.38 24.32 -2.50
C SER A 366 8.05 24.94 -3.73
N THR A 367 9.39 25.01 -3.76
CA THR A 367 10.17 25.49 -4.91
C THR A 367 10.53 24.40 -5.92
N ALA A 368 10.35 23.13 -5.56
CA ALA A 368 10.63 21.94 -6.37
C ALA A 368 9.61 20.85 -5.98
N PRO A 369 8.34 21.01 -6.36
CA PRO A 369 7.27 20.10 -5.93
C PRO A 369 7.35 18.72 -6.59
N GLY A 370 8.09 18.58 -7.69
CA GLY A 370 8.35 17.29 -8.34
C GLY A 370 9.48 16.48 -7.73
N ALA A 371 10.25 17.07 -6.81
CA ALA A 371 11.37 16.38 -6.18
C ALA A 371 10.86 15.31 -5.21
N ASP A 372 11.45 14.12 -5.25
CA ASP A 372 10.89 12.87 -4.69
C ASP A 372 11.89 12.03 -3.88
N ASP A 373 13.14 12.48 -3.80
CA ASP A 373 14.27 11.92 -3.08
C ASP A 373 14.19 12.00 -1.54
N ASN A 374 13.05 11.63 -0.96
CA ASN A 374 12.77 11.67 0.47
C ASN A 374 12.64 10.26 1.09
N PHE A 375 12.46 10.23 2.41
CA PHE A 375 12.29 8.98 3.15
C PHE A 375 13.43 7.97 2.94
N CYS A 376 14.67 8.47 3.02
CA CYS A 376 15.86 7.70 2.68
C CYS A 376 16.55 7.06 3.88
N PHE A 377 17.09 5.87 3.64
CA PHE A 377 17.80 5.03 4.61
C PHE A 377 19.20 4.72 4.14
N ARG A 378 20.14 4.69 5.09
CA ARG A 378 21.49 4.19 4.86
C ARG A 378 21.52 2.67 4.90
N ALA A 379 22.54 2.10 4.26
CA ALA A 379 22.81 0.66 4.27
C ALA A 379 22.87 0.02 5.67
N ASP A 380 23.33 0.75 6.69
CA ASP A 380 23.39 0.26 8.08
C ASP A 380 22.04 0.26 8.81
N GLN A 381 21.00 0.83 8.20
CA GLN A 381 19.63 0.87 8.73
C GLN A 381 18.75 -0.25 8.15
N SER A 382 19.20 -0.89 7.07
CA SER A 382 18.52 -2.03 6.48
C SER A 382 18.65 -3.27 7.38
N THR A 383 17.61 -4.11 7.42
CA THR A 383 17.56 -5.30 8.28
C THR A 383 18.32 -6.50 7.74
N LEU A 384 18.54 -6.59 6.42
CA LEU A 384 19.33 -7.68 5.81
C LEU A 384 20.17 -7.24 4.62
N VAL A 385 19.60 -6.47 3.68
CA VAL A 385 20.26 -6.13 2.42
C VAL A 385 20.88 -4.73 2.53
N PRO A 386 22.22 -4.59 2.61
CA PRO A 386 22.87 -3.32 2.95
C PRO A 386 22.92 -2.34 1.76
N ILE A 387 21.77 -1.80 1.37
CA ILE A 387 21.60 -0.81 0.30
C ILE A 387 21.25 0.55 0.91
N THR A 388 21.73 1.62 0.28
CA THR A 388 21.31 3.00 0.59
C THR A 388 20.34 3.46 -0.49
N GLY A 389 19.17 3.96 -0.08
CA GLY A 389 18.08 4.30 -0.99
C GLY A 389 16.95 5.04 -0.30
N CYS A 390 16.06 5.57 -1.11
CA CYS A 390 14.85 6.29 -0.75
C CYS A 390 13.62 5.39 -0.94
N GLN A 391 12.57 5.66 -0.17
CA GLN A 391 11.32 4.89 -0.22
C GLN A 391 10.07 5.78 -0.31
N GLY A 392 10.24 7.09 -0.53
CA GLY A 392 9.11 7.95 -0.86
C GLY A 392 8.68 7.72 -2.31
N SER A 393 7.51 8.25 -2.66
CA SER A 393 6.94 8.09 -4.00
C SER A 393 7.87 8.70 -5.05
N ASN A 394 8.39 7.89 -5.97
CA ASN A 394 9.26 8.28 -7.08
C ASN A 394 8.40 8.85 -8.22
N GLY A 395 8.08 10.14 -8.12
CA GLY A 395 7.37 10.89 -9.15
C GLY A 395 8.20 11.09 -10.43
N GLY A 396 9.50 10.81 -10.39
CA GLY A 396 10.41 10.76 -11.54
C GLY A 396 10.21 9.56 -12.46
N PHE A 397 9.53 8.50 -12.01
CA PHE A 397 9.25 7.28 -12.78
C PHE A 397 10.48 6.54 -13.34
N ASP A 398 11.61 6.67 -12.66
CA ASP A 398 12.93 6.18 -13.07
C ASP A 398 13.59 5.28 -12.00
N GLY A 399 12.96 5.16 -10.83
CA GLY A 399 13.36 4.26 -9.75
C GLY A 399 13.33 2.79 -10.15
N VAL A 400 13.78 1.93 -9.23
CA VAL A 400 13.94 0.48 -9.47
C VAL A 400 12.67 -0.23 -10.00
N PRO A 401 11.45 0.09 -9.54
CA PRO A 401 10.21 -0.48 -10.07
C PRO A 401 9.97 -0.19 -11.57
N TYR A 402 10.57 0.87 -12.12
CA TYR A 402 10.42 1.29 -13.52
C TYR A 402 11.53 0.77 -14.43
N LYS A 403 12.33 -0.19 -13.94
CA LYS A 403 13.43 -0.81 -14.67
C LYS A 403 13.12 -2.29 -14.92
N PRO A 404 13.71 -2.93 -15.95
CA PRO A 404 13.50 -4.34 -16.26
C PRO A 404 14.27 -5.26 -15.29
N LEU A 405 14.02 -5.08 -13.99
CA LEU A 405 14.63 -5.79 -12.86
C LEU A 405 13.58 -6.62 -12.08
N TRP A 406 12.37 -6.74 -12.63
CA TRP A 406 11.32 -7.64 -12.14
C TRP A 406 11.65 -9.10 -12.44
N ALA A 407 10.85 -10.01 -11.89
CA ALA A 407 10.97 -11.43 -12.13
C ALA A 407 10.83 -11.78 -13.63
N ASP A 408 11.92 -12.25 -14.23
CA ASP A 408 12.04 -12.59 -15.65
C ASP A 408 12.85 -13.89 -15.89
N GLY A 409 13.08 -14.66 -14.82
CA GLY A 409 13.93 -15.85 -14.82
C GLY A 409 15.43 -15.59 -14.59
N ASN A 410 15.87 -14.34 -14.50
CA ASN A 410 17.22 -14.00 -14.05
C ASN A 410 17.36 -14.31 -12.54
N PRO A 411 18.34 -15.13 -12.12
CA PRO A 411 18.55 -15.45 -10.71
C PRO A 411 19.03 -14.27 -9.86
N ASP A 412 19.36 -13.15 -10.48
CA ASP A 412 19.73 -11.90 -9.80
C ASP A 412 18.56 -10.91 -9.67
N HIS A 413 17.38 -11.21 -10.19
CA HIS A 413 16.22 -10.33 -10.01
C HIS A 413 15.32 -10.79 -8.85
N ALA A 414 14.56 -9.86 -8.29
CA ALA A 414 13.50 -10.15 -7.34
C ALA A 414 12.55 -11.22 -7.91
N GLY A 415 12.24 -12.24 -7.12
CA GLY A 415 11.27 -13.26 -7.52
C GLY A 415 9.85 -12.70 -7.50
N ALA A 416 8.94 -13.33 -8.25
CA ALA A 416 7.53 -12.94 -8.31
C ALA A 416 6.73 -13.53 -7.13
N PHE A 417 5.66 -12.84 -6.75
CA PHE A 417 4.52 -13.51 -6.13
C PHE A 417 3.73 -14.28 -7.17
N PHE A 418 3.05 -15.34 -6.71
CA PHE A 418 2.18 -16.16 -7.55
C PHE A 418 0.85 -16.37 -6.84
N PHE A 419 -0.22 -15.73 -7.30
CA PHE A 419 -1.55 -15.88 -6.69
C PHE A 419 -2.57 -16.52 -7.62
N THR A 420 -3.37 -17.43 -7.08
CA THR A 420 -4.43 -18.10 -7.85
C THR A 420 -5.56 -17.14 -8.20
N GLY A 421 -6.25 -17.38 -9.31
CA GLY A 421 -7.52 -16.71 -9.56
C GLY A 421 -8.51 -16.93 -8.40
N PHE A 422 -9.14 -15.85 -7.93
CA PHE A 422 -9.95 -15.88 -6.71
C PHE A 422 -11.14 -16.84 -6.86
N ARG A 423 -11.55 -17.46 -5.75
CA ARG A 423 -12.74 -18.29 -5.64
C ARG A 423 -13.73 -17.67 -4.67
N THR A 424 -15.01 -17.78 -4.97
CA THR A 424 -16.12 -17.22 -4.19
C THR A 424 -17.29 -18.21 -4.10
N GLY A 425 -18.45 -17.75 -3.61
CA GLY A 425 -19.61 -18.56 -3.27
C GLY A 425 -19.51 -19.14 -1.86
N GLN A 426 -20.60 -19.76 -1.40
CA GLN A 426 -20.70 -20.28 -0.04
C GLN A 426 -19.58 -21.29 0.29
N GLU A 427 -19.23 -22.14 -0.67
CA GLU A 427 -18.20 -23.17 -0.56
C GLU A 427 -16.83 -22.73 -1.15
N LEU A 428 -16.67 -21.45 -1.49
CA LEU A 428 -15.43 -20.91 -2.08
C LEU A 428 -14.92 -21.72 -3.29
N ASN A 429 -15.84 -22.17 -4.15
CA ASN A 429 -15.56 -23.03 -5.30
C ASN A 429 -15.98 -22.43 -6.64
N LEU A 430 -16.55 -21.22 -6.64
CA LEU A 430 -16.99 -20.52 -7.85
C LEU A 430 -15.89 -19.58 -8.31
N ALA A 431 -15.47 -19.67 -9.57
CA ALA A 431 -14.61 -18.65 -10.14
C ALA A 431 -15.38 -17.35 -10.39
N TYR A 432 -14.68 -16.22 -10.28
CA TYR A 432 -15.13 -14.95 -10.85
C TYR A 432 -15.22 -15.08 -12.37
N SER A 433 -16.19 -14.42 -13.01
CA SER A 433 -16.44 -14.58 -14.44
C SER A 433 -15.56 -13.67 -15.31
N ARG A 434 -15.13 -12.53 -14.77
CA ARG A 434 -14.29 -11.54 -15.45
C ARG A 434 -13.21 -11.03 -14.52
N VAL A 435 -12.15 -10.52 -15.12
CA VAL A 435 -11.13 -9.72 -14.43
C VAL A 435 -10.93 -8.41 -15.18
N ALA A 436 -10.45 -7.40 -14.48
CA ALA A 436 -10.02 -6.15 -15.09
C ALA A 436 -8.61 -5.81 -14.65
N PHE A 437 -7.73 -5.56 -15.61
CA PHE A 437 -6.43 -4.95 -15.37
C PHE A 437 -6.62 -3.45 -15.31
N GLU A 438 -6.15 -2.82 -14.25
CA GLU A 438 -6.30 -1.39 -14.01
C GLU A 438 -4.97 -0.80 -13.53
N ALA A 439 -4.68 0.43 -13.93
CA ALA A 439 -3.50 1.18 -13.48
C ALA A 439 -3.90 2.65 -13.39
N ASP A 440 -3.63 3.29 -12.27
CA ASP A 440 -4.01 4.67 -11.95
C ASP A 440 -3.01 5.72 -12.47
N LEU A 441 -2.20 5.36 -13.47
CA LEU A 441 -1.25 6.25 -14.15
C LEU A 441 -1.80 7.68 -14.39
N PRO A 442 -3.00 7.90 -14.96
CA PRO A 442 -3.52 9.26 -15.15
C PRO A 442 -3.65 10.09 -13.87
N ARG A 443 -3.88 9.44 -12.72
CA ARG A 443 -3.95 10.10 -11.42
C ARG A 443 -2.57 10.55 -10.94
N ILE A 444 -1.55 9.72 -11.15
CA ILE A 444 -0.19 9.95 -10.69
C ILE A 444 0.66 10.81 -11.64
N GLU A 445 0.35 10.81 -12.94
CA GLU A 445 1.01 11.60 -14.00
C GLU A 445 0.70 13.11 -13.97
N ILE A 446 0.01 13.60 -12.93
CA ILE A 446 -0.27 15.04 -12.76
C ILE A 446 0.75 15.77 -11.92
N ALA A 447 1.33 15.06 -10.95
CA ALA A 447 2.30 15.61 -10.03
C ALA A 447 3.64 15.95 -10.70
N PRO A 448 4.13 15.19 -11.68
CA PRO A 448 5.35 15.56 -12.35
C PRO A 448 5.09 16.74 -13.28
N ALA A 449 5.91 17.78 -13.11
CA ALA A 449 5.81 19.03 -13.89
C ALA A 449 5.93 18.82 -15.42
N PHE A 450 6.40 17.64 -15.84
CA PHE A 450 6.78 17.31 -17.21
C PHE A 450 5.67 16.61 -18.02
N GLN A 451 4.88 15.69 -17.46
CA GLN A 451 3.92 14.89 -18.23
C GLN A 451 2.55 15.57 -18.45
N LYS A 452 2.09 16.38 -17.49
CA LYS A 452 0.90 17.24 -17.60
C LYS A 452 -0.34 16.48 -18.12
N CYS A 453 -0.60 15.28 -17.59
CA CYS A 453 -1.83 14.53 -17.89
C CYS A 453 -3.05 15.38 -17.51
N ASN A 454 -3.95 15.57 -18.48
CA ASN A 454 -5.19 16.30 -18.27
C ASN A 454 -6.33 15.31 -17.98
N ARG A 455 -6.54 15.03 -16.69
CA ARG A 455 -7.58 14.11 -16.18
C ARG A 455 -9.03 14.48 -16.56
N THR A 456 -9.28 15.67 -17.12
CA THR A 456 -10.62 16.06 -17.63
C THR A 456 -10.83 15.67 -19.09
N THR A 457 -9.76 15.71 -19.90
CA THR A 457 -9.84 15.51 -21.36
C THR A 457 -9.12 14.25 -21.84
N GLY A 458 -8.29 13.64 -20.99
CA GLY A 458 -7.39 12.53 -21.33
C GLY A 458 -6.15 12.95 -22.11
N ALA A 459 -5.96 14.24 -22.40
CA ALA A 459 -4.80 14.70 -23.14
C ALA A 459 -3.50 14.48 -22.33
N ASN A 460 -2.47 13.97 -22.98
CA ASN A 460 -1.12 13.70 -22.43
C ASN A 460 -1.04 12.61 -21.34
N CYS A 461 -2.14 11.93 -21.00
CA CYS A 461 -2.08 10.77 -20.11
C CYS A 461 -1.58 9.57 -20.92
N THR A 462 -0.57 8.85 -20.42
CA THR A 462 0.04 7.74 -21.16
C THR A 462 0.06 6.46 -20.35
N LEU A 463 0.13 5.32 -21.02
CA LEU A 463 0.11 4.03 -20.34
C LEU A 463 1.50 3.59 -19.85
N ILE A 464 2.54 4.23 -20.34
CA ILE A 464 3.89 4.12 -19.81
C ILE A 464 4.22 5.53 -19.34
N PRO A 465 4.46 5.76 -18.04
CA PRO A 465 4.73 7.09 -17.54
C PRO A 465 5.98 7.66 -18.22
N VAL A 466 6.01 8.99 -18.37
CA VAL A 466 7.19 9.71 -18.82
C VAL A 466 8.05 9.96 -17.59
N THR A 467 9.35 9.85 -17.70
CA THR A 467 10.29 10.16 -16.63
C THR A 467 10.54 11.67 -16.54
N ASP A 468 11.16 12.11 -15.45
CA ASP A 468 11.68 13.46 -15.28
C ASP A 468 12.78 13.84 -16.29
N ASP A 469 13.45 12.84 -16.84
CA ASP A 469 14.31 12.92 -18.03
C ASP A 469 13.57 13.21 -19.36
N GLY A 470 12.23 13.17 -19.35
CA GLY A 470 11.37 13.48 -20.49
C GLY A 470 11.24 12.35 -21.52
N THR A 471 11.60 11.13 -21.15
CA THR A 471 11.45 9.90 -21.96
C THR A 471 10.48 8.92 -21.31
N PRO A 472 9.82 8.02 -22.04
CA PRO A 472 9.04 6.96 -21.38
C PRO A 472 9.91 6.13 -20.43
N ALA A 473 9.35 5.72 -19.28
CA ALA A 473 9.99 4.78 -18.36
C ALA A 473 10.46 3.53 -19.11
N ASP A 474 11.61 2.99 -18.70
CA ASP A 474 12.24 1.83 -19.36
C ASP A 474 11.34 0.58 -19.26
N PHE A 475 10.54 0.49 -18.21
CA PHE A 475 9.67 -0.62 -17.92
C PHE A 475 8.47 -0.18 -17.08
N TYR A 476 7.33 -0.82 -17.32
CA TYR A 476 6.17 -0.78 -16.42
C TYR A 476 5.69 -2.22 -16.25
N PRO A 477 5.43 -2.70 -15.01
CA PRO A 477 5.05 -4.09 -14.81
C PRO A 477 3.72 -4.40 -15.49
N PHE A 478 3.54 -5.67 -15.85
CA PHE A 478 2.28 -6.19 -16.37
C PHE A 478 2.00 -7.56 -15.77
N TYR A 479 0.72 -7.88 -15.67
CA TYR A 479 0.24 -9.17 -15.23
C TYR A 479 0.50 -10.21 -16.32
N SER A 480 0.85 -11.41 -15.88
CA SER A 480 0.90 -12.57 -16.73
C SER A 480 0.29 -13.77 -16.02
N LYS A 481 -0.09 -14.79 -16.77
CA LYS A 481 -0.57 -16.05 -16.19
C LYS A 481 0.22 -17.26 -16.64
N GLY A 482 0.24 -18.23 -15.74
CA GLY A 482 0.79 -19.55 -15.96
C GLY A 482 0.03 -20.60 -15.14
N THR A 483 0.68 -21.74 -14.97
CA THR A 483 0.23 -22.77 -14.03
C THR A 483 1.28 -22.92 -12.95
N ALA A 484 0.91 -22.66 -11.70
CA ALA A 484 1.74 -22.96 -10.55
C ALA A 484 0.99 -23.96 -9.66
N ASN A 485 1.67 -25.02 -9.23
CA ASN A 485 1.11 -26.00 -8.29
C ASN A 485 -0.21 -26.64 -8.75
N GLY A 486 -0.38 -26.81 -10.06
CA GLY A 486 -1.60 -27.39 -10.65
C GLY A 486 -2.81 -26.45 -10.73
N ALA A 487 -2.64 -25.17 -10.39
CA ALA A 487 -3.68 -24.15 -10.45
C ALA A 487 -3.34 -23.05 -11.46
N CYS A 488 -4.37 -22.41 -12.00
CA CYS A 488 -4.24 -21.17 -12.78
C CYS A 488 -3.79 -20.04 -11.85
N THR A 489 -2.69 -19.40 -12.21
CA THR A 489 -1.99 -18.45 -11.34
C THR A 489 -1.55 -17.22 -12.11
N PHE A 490 -1.75 -16.06 -11.50
CA PHE A 490 -1.25 -14.78 -11.95
C PHE A 490 0.09 -14.44 -11.28
N ALA A 491 0.91 -13.68 -11.98
CA ALA A 491 2.09 -12.99 -11.47
C ALA A 491 2.08 -11.56 -12.03
N LEU A 492 2.79 -10.64 -11.39
CA LEU A 492 3.03 -9.28 -11.89
C LEU A 492 4.54 -9.09 -12.09
N GLY A 493 4.90 -8.25 -13.05
CA GLY A 493 6.28 -7.92 -13.36
C GLY A 493 6.52 -8.10 -14.84
N ASN A 494 7.06 -9.24 -15.24
CA ASN A 494 7.47 -9.53 -16.62
C ASN A 494 7.09 -10.97 -17.05
N ASP A 495 7.49 -11.35 -18.26
CA ASP A 495 7.48 -12.73 -18.72
C ASP A 495 8.48 -13.60 -17.94
N ILE A 496 7.98 -14.67 -17.30
CA ILE A 496 8.79 -15.61 -16.51
C ILE A 496 8.97 -16.91 -17.30
N PRO A 497 10.20 -17.25 -17.75
CA PRO A 497 10.49 -18.47 -18.49
C PRO A 497 10.02 -19.73 -17.76
N GLY A 498 9.24 -20.57 -18.46
CA GLY A 498 8.70 -21.82 -17.92
C GLY A 498 7.43 -21.66 -17.07
N PHE A 499 7.00 -20.43 -16.79
CA PHE A 499 5.72 -20.13 -16.14
C PHE A 499 4.76 -19.41 -17.09
N THR A 500 5.17 -18.30 -17.69
CA THR A 500 4.27 -17.44 -18.45
C THR A 500 3.77 -18.14 -19.71
N THR A 501 2.44 -18.25 -19.81
CA THR A 501 1.73 -18.85 -20.96
C THR A 501 0.86 -17.83 -21.70
N ASN A 502 0.54 -16.71 -21.04
CA ASN A 502 -0.18 -15.58 -21.61
C ASN A 502 0.18 -14.34 -20.78
N ASP A 503 0.67 -13.32 -21.46
CA ASP A 503 1.09 -12.01 -20.94
C ASP A 503 0.05 -10.92 -21.20
N PHE A 504 -1.11 -11.31 -21.76
CA PHE A 504 -2.23 -10.42 -22.11
C PHE A 504 -1.86 -9.27 -23.06
N GLY A 505 -0.76 -9.39 -23.80
CA GLY A 505 -0.23 -8.30 -24.61
C GLY A 505 0.57 -7.27 -23.82
N GLN A 506 1.13 -7.68 -22.68
CA GLN A 506 1.94 -6.86 -21.77
C GLN A 506 1.13 -5.67 -21.27
N ASN A 507 1.70 -4.46 -21.22
CA ASN A 507 0.97 -3.30 -20.72
C ASN A 507 -0.32 -2.99 -21.51
N ALA A 508 -0.50 -3.50 -22.74
CA ALA A 508 -1.76 -3.33 -23.47
C ALA A 508 -2.98 -3.94 -22.73
N GLU A 509 -2.76 -4.83 -21.75
CA GLU A 509 -3.81 -5.40 -20.91
C GLU A 509 -4.59 -4.36 -20.11
N TYR A 510 -3.95 -3.25 -19.71
CA TYR A 510 -4.57 -2.15 -18.98
C TYR A 510 -5.54 -1.36 -19.85
N GLY A 511 -5.58 -1.56 -21.17
CA GLY A 511 -6.61 -1.00 -22.03
C GLY A 511 -6.60 0.54 -22.15
N PRO A 512 -7.73 1.14 -22.55
CA PRO A 512 -7.84 2.60 -22.72
C PRO A 512 -8.10 3.33 -21.39
N LEU A 513 -7.97 4.66 -21.43
CA LEU A 513 -8.39 5.55 -20.34
C LEU A 513 -9.83 5.27 -19.89
N LEU A 514 -10.00 5.14 -18.58
CA LEU A 514 -11.25 4.90 -17.88
C LEU A 514 -11.81 6.22 -17.36
N LEU A 515 -13.00 6.60 -17.83
CA LEU A 515 -13.70 7.77 -17.32
C LEU A 515 -14.66 7.39 -16.18
N LEU A 516 -14.41 7.90 -14.98
CA LEU A 516 -15.23 7.68 -13.79
C LEU A 516 -15.91 8.97 -13.33
N GLU A 517 -17.06 8.81 -12.66
CA GLU A 517 -17.84 9.90 -12.09
C GLU A 517 -17.49 10.09 -10.60
N TYR A 518 -17.29 11.33 -10.15
CA TYR A 518 -17.00 11.67 -8.75
C TYR A 518 -17.86 12.83 -8.29
N LEU A 519 -18.09 12.98 -6.98
CA LEU A 519 -18.72 14.19 -6.46
C LEU A 519 -17.73 15.35 -6.53
N ARG A 520 -18.25 16.54 -6.83
CA ARG A 520 -17.49 17.78 -6.74
C ARG A 520 -17.62 18.36 -5.34
N PHE A 521 -16.50 18.64 -4.69
CA PHE A 521 -16.47 19.24 -3.36
C PHE A 521 -17.24 20.57 -3.28
N GLY A 522 -18.10 20.69 -2.27
CA GLY A 522 -18.93 21.87 -1.98
C GLY A 522 -20.00 22.19 -3.03
N ALA A 523 -20.29 21.28 -3.96
CA ALA A 523 -21.16 21.56 -5.11
C ALA A 523 -22.59 21.01 -4.97
N GLY A 524 -23.04 20.69 -3.76
CA GLY A 524 -24.43 20.31 -3.49
C GLY A 524 -24.86 19.02 -4.20
N GLY A 525 -23.94 18.06 -4.32
CA GLY A 525 -24.18 16.76 -4.98
C GLY A 525 -23.95 16.77 -6.50
N ALA A 526 -23.47 17.87 -7.08
CA ALA A 526 -23.04 17.88 -8.47
C ALA A 526 -21.82 16.97 -8.67
N THR A 527 -21.77 16.32 -9.83
CA THR A 527 -20.69 15.40 -10.19
C THR A 527 -19.73 16.01 -11.21
N LEU A 528 -18.59 15.35 -11.37
CA LEU A 528 -17.61 15.61 -12.41
C LEU A 528 -17.07 14.28 -12.95
N MET A 529 -16.52 14.30 -14.15
CA MET A 529 -15.89 13.12 -14.74
C MET A 529 -14.37 13.29 -14.71
N ARG A 530 -13.64 12.21 -14.38
CA ARG A 530 -12.18 12.15 -14.38
C ARG A 530 -11.67 10.88 -15.03
N TYR A 531 -10.56 11.02 -15.73
CA TYR A 531 -9.67 9.94 -16.10
C TYR A 531 -8.65 9.81 -14.98
N ASN A 532 -8.83 8.82 -14.12
CA ASN A 532 -7.85 8.47 -13.10
C ASN A 532 -7.09 7.19 -13.45
N ASP A 533 -7.66 6.34 -14.32
CA ASP A 533 -7.12 5.02 -14.60
C ASP A 533 -7.07 4.70 -16.10
N PHE A 534 -6.27 3.71 -16.46
CA PHE A 534 -6.48 2.86 -17.63
C PHE A 534 -7.18 1.57 -17.18
N ARG A 535 -8.13 1.05 -17.97
CA ARG A 535 -8.73 -0.27 -17.68
C ARG A 535 -9.03 -1.15 -18.89
N GLY A 536 -8.58 -2.41 -18.83
CA GLY A 536 -8.93 -3.48 -19.76
C GLY A 536 -9.65 -4.64 -19.08
N ILE A 537 -10.85 -4.97 -19.57
CA ILE A 537 -11.70 -6.04 -19.00
C ILE A 537 -11.71 -7.26 -19.91
N VAL A 538 -11.43 -8.43 -19.35
CA VAL A 538 -11.46 -9.72 -20.06
C VAL A 538 -12.32 -10.75 -19.35
N GLN A 539 -12.69 -11.83 -20.05
CA GLN A 539 -13.21 -13.02 -19.35
C GLN A 539 -12.10 -13.58 -18.45
N ASN A 540 -12.45 -14.00 -17.24
CA ASN A 540 -11.46 -14.49 -16.29
C ASN A 540 -10.78 -15.72 -16.89
N PRO A 541 -9.47 -15.64 -17.22
CA PRO A 541 -8.78 -16.73 -17.88
C PRO A 541 -8.62 -17.96 -16.98
N CYS A 542 -8.81 -17.81 -15.67
CA CYS A 542 -8.79 -18.90 -14.68
C CYS A 542 -10.17 -19.51 -14.40
N ALA A 543 -11.25 -19.04 -15.02
CA ALA A 543 -12.61 -19.53 -14.72
C ALA A 543 -12.90 -20.96 -15.20
N GLY A 544 -12.25 -21.40 -16.28
CA GLY A 544 -12.41 -22.76 -16.86
C GLY A 544 -11.46 -23.80 -16.29
N GLU A 545 -10.42 -23.38 -15.57
CA GLU A 545 -9.40 -24.23 -14.98
C GLU A 545 -9.83 -24.58 -13.55
N ALA A 546 -10.86 -25.43 -13.45
CA ALA A 546 -11.18 -26.07 -12.18
C ALA A 546 -10.00 -26.97 -11.80
N GLY A 547 -9.41 -26.72 -10.63
CA GLY A 547 -8.27 -27.47 -10.11
C GLY A 547 -8.51 -28.97 -10.22
N GLN A 548 -7.56 -29.66 -10.84
CA GLN A 548 -7.44 -31.10 -10.65
C GLN A 548 -7.01 -31.30 -9.20
N ASN A 549 -7.99 -31.43 -8.31
CA ASN A 549 -7.78 -31.84 -6.92
C ASN A 549 -7.09 -33.21 -6.85
#